data_AF-A0A947TFT3-F1
#
_entry.id   AF-A0A947TFT3-F1
#
_cell.length_a   1.000
_cell.length_b   1.000
_cell.length_c   1.000
_cell.angle_alpha   90.00
_cell.angle_beta   90.00
_cell.angle_gamma   90.00
#
_symmetry.space_group_name_H-M   'P 1'
#
loop_
_entity.id
_entity.type
_entity.pdbx_description
1 polymer ?
#
loop_
_entity_poly.entity_id
_entity_poly.type
_entity_poly.pdbx_seq_one_letter_code
_entity_poly.pdbx_strand_id
1 'polypeptide(L)'
;MDSLSVKAILTGILFGSWPLLMNRSGLGGNISSFVLVIVMLVCILPFSIGNFEEIFNANLMFAVGAAVLGAAGILLLNGILFKATSQNLGPLLVLVFVAQIIVSSVYHIIMTGGITVTKGIGFTLAVVTAILLNL
;
A
#
# COMPACT_ATOMS: atom_id res chain seq x y z
N MET A 1 22.49 1.77 -9.08
CA MET A 1 21.08 1.94 -8.63
C MET A 1 21.11 2.80 -7.39
N ASP A 2 20.33 3.88 -7.37
CA ASP A 2 20.27 4.78 -6.22
C ASP A 2 19.70 4.07 -5.00
N SER A 3 20.12 4.52 -3.80
CA SER A 3 19.66 3.97 -2.52
C SER A 3 18.14 4.05 -2.35
N LEU A 4 17.49 5.05 -2.95
CA LEU A 4 16.03 5.17 -2.98
C LEU A 4 15.35 4.05 -3.79
N SER A 5 15.88 3.72 -4.97
CA SER A 5 15.29 2.69 -5.83
C SER A 5 15.36 1.31 -5.18
N VAL A 6 16.46 0.99 -4.50
CA VAL A 6 16.61 -0.26 -3.75
C VAL A 6 15.58 -0.34 -2.61
N LYS A 7 15.40 0.75 -1.85
CA LYS A 7 14.39 0.82 -0.79
C LYS A 7 12.98 0.61 -1.35
N ALA A 8 12.64 1.26 -2.47
CA ALA A 8 11.33 1.10 -3.11
C ALA A 8 11.05 -0.35 -3.52
N ILE A 9 12.04 -1.05 -4.08
CA ILE A 9 11.91 -2.47 -4.46
C ILE A 9 11.68 -3.34 -3.23
N LEU A 10 12.49 -3.16 -2.18
CA LEU A 10 12.34 -3.93 -0.93
C LEU A 10 10.98 -3.67 -0.28
N THR A 11 10.53 -2.42 -0.25
CA THR A 11 9.20 -2.03 0.22
C THR A 11 8.12 -2.77 -0.58
N GLY A 12 8.20 -2.79 -1.91
CA GLY A 12 7.26 -3.51 -2.76
C GLY A 12 7.20 -5.02 -2.46
N ILE A 13 8.35 -5.67 -2.26
CA ILE A 13 8.41 -7.10 -1.91
C ILE A 13 7.78 -7.37 -0.54
N LEU A 14 8.08 -6.54 0.46
CA LEU A 14 7.55 -6.70 1.82
C LEU A 14 6.04 -6.45 1.87
N PHE A 15 5.55 -5.38 1.24
CA PHE A 15 4.11 -5.08 1.16
C PHE A 15 3.35 -6.04 0.25
N GLY A 16 4.00 -6.65 -0.74
CA GLY A 16 3.40 -7.69 -1.58
C GLY A 16 3.30 -9.06 -0.90
N SER A 17 4.29 -9.41 -0.07
CA SER A 17 4.31 -10.69 0.66
C SER A 17 3.46 -10.69 1.94
N TRP A 18 3.36 -9.54 2.61
CA TRP A 18 2.59 -9.40 3.85
C TRP A 18 1.12 -9.88 3.74
N PRO A 19 0.32 -9.49 2.72
CA PRO A 19 -1.08 -9.92 2.61
C PRO A 19 -1.22 -11.44 2.45
N LEU A 20 -0.26 -12.10 1.79
CA LEU A 20 -0.24 -13.56 1.61
C LEU A 20 0.00 -14.28 2.95
N LEU A 21 0.92 -13.76 3.76
CA LEU A 21 1.19 -14.29 5.10
C LEU A 21 0.00 -14.03 6.04
N MET A 22 -0.61 -12.86 5.94
CA MET A 22 -1.74 -12.47 6.78
C MET A 22 -3.00 -13.29 6.47
N ASN A 23 -3.31 -13.57 5.21
CA ASN A 23 -4.40 -14.50 4.85
C ASN A 23 -4.18 -15.90 5.45
N ARG A 24 -2.94 -16.40 5.41
CA ARG A 24 -2.58 -17.71 5.98
C ARG A 24 -2.64 -17.76 7.50
N SER A 25 -2.65 -16.63 8.20
CA SER A 25 -2.75 -16.60 9.67
C SER A 25 -4.11 -17.08 10.19
N GLY A 26 -5.16 -17.08 9.35
CA GLY A 26 -6.52 -17.44 9.76
C GLY A 26 -7.20 -16.43 10.70
N LEU A 27 -6.55 -15.29 10.97
CA LEU A 27 -7.11 -14.23 11.81
C LEU A 27 -8.29 -13.55 11.11
N GLY A 28 -9.33 -13.24 11.89
CA GLY A 28 -10.45 -12.42 11.44
C GLY A 28 -9.99 -11.01 11.05
N GLY A 29 -10.59 -10.40 10.01
CA GLY A 29 -10.08 -9.15 9.43
C GLY A 29 -9.86 -7.99 10.43
N ASN A 30 -10.74 -7.83 11.41
CA ASN A 30 -10.57 -6.81 12.46
C ASN A 30 -9.39 -7.14 13.39
N ILE A 31 -9.23 -8.41 13.76
CA ILE A 31 -8.13 -8.88 14.61
C ILE A 31 -6.80 -8.77 13.86
N SER A 32 -6.75 -9.13 12.58
CA SER A 32 -5.57 -8.95 11.73
C SER A 32 -5.13 -7.49 11.66
N SER A 33 -6.09 -6.57 11.57
CA SER A 33 -5.82 -5.12 11.55
C SER A 33 -5.28 -4.64 12.90
N PHE A 34 -5.84 -5.12 14.00
CA PHE A 34 -5.36 -4.80 15.35
C PHE A 34 -3.92 -5.29 15.57
N VAL A 35 -3.64 -6.55 15.22
CA VAL A 35 -2.30 -7.14 15.32
C VAL A 35 -1.30 -6.35 14.48
N LEU A 36 -1.68 -5.98 13.24
CA LEU A 36 -0.83 -5.16 12.37
C LEU A 36 -0.46 -3.82 13.04
N VAL A 37 -1.45 -3.10 13.57
CA VAL A 37 -1.22 -1.79 14.20
C VAL A 37 -0.28 -1.91 15.41
N ILE A 38 -0.45 -2.92 16.25
CA ILE A 38 0.44 -3.15 17.40
C ILE A 38 1.87 -3.43 16.94
N VAL A 39 2.04 -4.34 15.98
CA VAL A 39 3.37 -4.69 15.47
C VAL A 39 4.02 -3.47 14.81
N MET A 40 3.27 -2.71 14.00
CA MET A 40 3.76 -1.47 13.41
C MET A 40 4.18 -0.45 14.48
N LEU A 41 3.38 -0.27 15.53
CA LEU A 41 3.73 0.65 16.62
C LEU A 41 5.04 0.22 17.29
N VAL A 42 5.18 -1.05 17.66
CA VAL A 42 6.39 -1.57 18.32
C VAL A 42 7.61 -1.48 17.40
N CYS A 43 7.47 -1.77 16.11
CA CYS A 43 8.58 -1.77 15.17
C CYS A 43 8.98 -0.38 14.70
N ILE A 44 8.06 0.58 14.58
CA ILE A 44 8.32 1.90 13.99
C ILE A 44 8.62 2.95 15.06
N LEU A 45 7.97 2.89 16.23
CA LEU A 45 8.09 3.90 17.27
C LEU A 45 9.54 4.15 17.73
N PRO A 46 10.38 3.13 18.00
CA PRO A 46 11.76 3.35 18.45
C PRO A 46 12.60 4.18 17.47
N PHE A 47 12.35 4.01 16.16
CA PHE A 47 13.05 4.75 15.11
C PHE A 47 12.48 6.16 14.87
N SER A 48 11.31 6.45 15.42
CA SER A 48 10.61 7.73 15.22
C SER A 48 10.89 8.75 16.33
N ILE A 49 11.34 8.29 17.51
CA ILE A 49 11.50 9.14 18.71
C ILE A 49 12.52 10.29 18.52
N GLY A 50 13.49 10.14 17.62
CA GLY A 50 14.51 11.17 17.36
C GLY A 50 14.04 12.36 16.53
N ASN A 51 12.87 12.29 15.88
CA ASN A 51 12.45 13.26 14.85
C ASN A 51 11.16 14.00 15.21
N PHE A 52 10.82 14.12 16.49
CA PHE A 52 9.57 14.77 16.93
C PHE A 52 9.48 16.25 16.57
N GLU A 53 10.62 16.93 16.34
CA GLU A 53 10.64 18.33 15.91
C GLU A 53 9.96 18.54 14.54
N GLU A 54 9.96 17.53 13.67
CA GLU A 54 9.31 17.60 12.35
C GLU A 54 7.78 17.75 12.45
N ILE A 55 7.18 17.34 13.58
CA ILE A 55 5.73 17.46 13.82
C ILE A 55 5.29 18.93 13.80
N PHE A 56 6.12 19.84 14.32
CA PHE A 56 5.76 21.26 14.41
C PHE A 56 5.75 21.97 13.05
N ASN A 57 6.45 21.43 12.06
CA ASN A 57 6.51 21.97 10.70
C ASN A 57 5.57 21.24 9.72
N ALA A 58 4.98 20.13 10.15
CA ALA A 58 4.14 19.30 9.31
C ALA A 58 2.71 19.85 9.21
N ASN A 59 2.08 19.66 8.04
CA ASN A 59 0.65 19.88 7.92
C ASN A 59 -0.11 18.71 8.54
N LEU A 60 -0.45 18.86 9.83
CA LEU A 60 -1.11 17.83 10.62
C LEU A 60 -2.48 17.42 10.05
N MET A 61 -3.18 18.31 9.36
CA MET A 61 -4.46 17.98 8.75
C MET A 61 -4.31 16.91 7.65
N PHE A 62 -3.32 17.05 6.77
CA PHE A 62 -3.03 16.03 5.76
C PHE A 62 -2.46 14.75 6.39
N ALA A 63 -1.62 14.86 7.42
CA ALA A 63 -1.06 13.70 8.10
C ALA A 63 -2.16 12.85 8.76
N VAL A 64 -3.07 13.50 9.52
CA VAL A 64 -4.21 12.84 10.14
C VAL A 64 -5.16 12.27 9.08
N GLY A 65 -5.46 13.03 8.02
CA GLY A 65 -6.30 12.56 6.92
C GLY A 65 -5.72 11.32 6.23
N ALA A 66 -4.42 11.30 5.95
CA ALA A 66 -3.72 10.16 5.39
C ALA A 66 -3.77 8.94 6.32
N ALA A 67 -3.60 9.14 7.63
CA ALA A 67 -3.69 8.08 8.63
C ALA A 67 -5.10 7.44 8.68
N VAL A 68 -6.16 8.27 8.62
CA VAL A 68 -7.55 7.78 8.60
C VAL A 68 -7.84 6.99 7.32
N LEU A 69 -7.46 7.51 6.15
CA LEU A 69 -7.64 6.81 4.87
C LEU A 69 -6.85 5.50 4.83
N GLY A 70 -5.61 5.52 5.33
CA GLY A 70 -4.77 4.33 5.46
C GLY A 70 -5.39 3.27 6.38
N ALA A 71 -5.89 3.68 7.54
CA ALA A 71 -6.55 2.79 8.49
C ALA A 71 -7.82 2.14 7.88
N ALA A 72 -8.66 2.93 7.21
CA ALA A 72 -9.83 2.42 6.50
C ALA A 72 -9.44 1.42 5.39
N GLY A 73 -8.40 1.74 4.61
CA GLY A 73 -7.87 0.86 3.58
C GLY A 73 -7.37 -0.47 4.14
N ILE A 74 -6.65 -0.46 5.25
CA ILE A 74 -6.16 -1.67 5.94
C ILE A 74 -7.33 -2.51 6.49
N LEU A 75 -8.35 -1.89 7.06
CA LEU A 75 -9.55 -2.61 7.54
C LEU A 75 -10.26 -3.33 6.38
N LEU A 76 -10.46 -2.64 5.25
CA LEU A 76 -11.05 -3.23 4.06
C LEU A 76 -10.18 -4.36 3.48
N LEU A 77 -8.87 -4.12 3.36
CA LEU A 77 -7.93 -5.10 2.84
C LEU A 77 -7.90 -6.35 3.72
N ASN A 78 -7.78 -6.22 5.04
CA ASN A 78 -7.81 -7.37 5.95
C ASN A 78 -9.18 -8.08 5.94
N GLY A 79 -10.28 -7.34 5.69
CA GLY A 79 -11.59 -7.93 5.45
C GLY A 79 -11.64 -8.80 4.18
N ILE A 80 -11.00 -8.35 3.09
CA ILE A 80 -10.83 -9.12 1.85
C ILE A 80 -9.96 -10.35 2.14
N LEU A 81 -8.80 -10.16 2.78
CA LEU A 81 -7.87 -11.23 3.12
C LEU A 81 -8.51 -12.33 3.96
N PHE A 82 -9.36 -11.98 4.91
CA PHE A 82 -10.03 -12.98 5.73
C PHE A 82 -11.05 -13.82 4.95
N LYS A 83 -11.72 -13.23 3.95
CA LYS A 83 -12.77 -13.90 3.17
C LYS A 83 -12.26 -14.57 1.89
N ALA A 84 -11.10 -14.16 1.39
CA ALA A 84 -10.54 -14.67 0.15
C ALA A 84 -10.02 -16.11 0.34
N THR A 85 -10.40 -16.99 -0.58
CA THR A 85 -9.77 -18.30 -0.72
C THR A 85 -8.36 -18.13 -1.31
N SER A 86 -7.46 -19.09 -1.05
CA SER A 86 -6.09 -19.07 -1.58
C SER A 86 -6.02 -18.95 -3.11
N GLN A 87 -7.06 -19.39 -3.82
CA GLN A 87 -7.16 -19.31 -5.29
C GLN A 87 -7.51 -17.89 -5.77
N ASN A 88 -8.38 -17.17 -5.06
CA ASN A 88 -8.84 -15.83 -5.45
C ASN A 88 -8.01 -14.70 -4.85
N LEU A 89 -7.15 -15.01 -3.87
CA LEU A 89 -6.34 -14.02 -3.17
C LEU A 89 -5.37 -13.27 -4.09
N GLY A 90 -4.61 -14.00 -4.91
CA GLY A 90 -3.63 -13.39 -5.83
C GLY A 90 -4.27 -12.35 -6.76
N PRO A 91 -5.32 -12.73 -7.53
CA PRO A 91 -5.98 -11.81 -8.43
C PRO A 91 -6.64 -10.60 -7.73
N LEU A 92 -7.18 -10.78 -6.52
CA LEU A 92 -7.70 -9.67 -5.70
C LEU A 92 -6.61 -8.69 -5.26
N LEU A 93 -5.43 -9.19 -4.87
CA LEU A 93 -4.30 -8.33 -4.50
C LEU A 93 -3.76 -7.56 -5.71
N VAL A 94 -3.70 -8.20 -6.88
CA VAL A 94 -3.32 -7.53 -8.14
C VAL A 94 -4.27 -6.36 -8.43
N LEU A 95 -5.57 -6.54 -8.24
CA LEU A 95 -6.56 -5.47 -8.41
C LEU A 95 -6.33 -4.31 -7.43
N VAL A 96 -6.06 -4.61 -6.16
CA VAL A 96 -5.74 -3.61 -5.13
C VAL A 96 -4.48 -2.82 -5.52
N PHE A 97 -3.42 -3.49 -5.98
CA PHE A 97 -2.19 -2.82 -6.38
C PHE A 97 -2.36 -1.94 -7.62
N VAL A 98 -3.14 -2.37 -8.62
CA VAL A 98 -3.44 -1.52 -9.77
C VAL A 98 -4.21 -0.27 -9.38
N ALA A 99 -5.20 -0.39 -8.48
CA ALA A 99 -5.91 0.78 -7.97
C ALA A 99 -4.95 1.76 -7.26
N GLN A 100 -4.01 1.26 -6.46
CA GLN A 100 -2.99 2.10 -5.79
C GLN A 100 -2.04 2.79 -6.78
N ILE A 101 -1.62 2.07 -7.84
CA ILE A 101 -0.79 2.63 -8.91
C ILE A 101 -1.53 3.78 -9.59
N ILE A 102 -2.80 3.60 -9.96
CA ILE A 102 -3.61 4.64 -10.62
C ILE A 102 -3.68 5.90 -9.75
N VAL A 103 -4.02 5.77 -8.46
CA VAL A 103 -4.14 6.92 -7.54
C VAL A 103 -2.82 7.68 -7.41
N SER A 104 -1.70 6.97 -7.18
CA SER A 104 -0.36 7.58 -7.05
C SER A 104 0.06 8.32 -8.33
N SER A 105 -0.42 7.83 -9.46
CA SER A 105 -0.07 8.36 -10.77
C SER A 105 -0.85 9.62 -11.10
N VAL A 106 -2.14 9.64 -10.80
CA VAL A 106 -2.95 10.86 -10.86
C VAL A 106 -2.31 11.97 -10.00
N TYR A 107 -1.87 11.63 -8.79
CA TYR A 107 -1.13 12.58 -7.95
C TYR A 107 0.15 13.10 -8.63
N HIS A 108 0.97 12.20 -9.19
CA HIS A 108 2.18 12.60 -9.93
C HIS A 108 1.87 13.57 -11.07
N ILE A 109 0.77 13.34 -11.80
CA ILE A 109 0.35 14.17 -12.94
C ILE A 109 -0.06 15.56 -12.47
N ILE A 110 -0.87 15.63 -11.40
CA ILE A 110 -1.31 16.89 -10.81
C ILE A 110 -0.09 17.70 -10.34
N MET A 111 0.89 17.04 -9.71
CA MET A 111 2.07 17.72 -9.16
C MET A 111 3.12 18.11 -10.20
N THR A 112 3.20 17.41 -11.33
CA THR A 112 4.21 17.70 -12.38
C THR A 112 3.65 18.37 -13.63
N GLY A 113 2.34 18.62 -13.69
CA GLY A 113 1.70 19.39 -14.76
C GLY A 113 1.56 18.66 -16.10
N GLY A 114 1.80 17.35 -16.18
CA GLY A 114 1.59 16.59 -17.42
C GLY A 114 2.00 15.11 -17.38
N ILE A 115 1.48 14.35 -18.35
CA ILE A 115 1.87 12.96 -18.64
C ILE A 115 2.79 12.95 -19.85
N THR A 116 3.99 12.39 -19.72
CA THR A 116 4.76 11.97 -20.90
C THR A 116 4.15 10.68 -21.46
N VAL A 117 4.10 10.54 -22.79
CA VAL A 117 3.52 9.38 -23.49
C VAL A 117 4.04 8.05 -22.92
N THR A 118 5.32 8.00 -22.55
CA THR A 118 5.97 6.84 -21.92
C THR A 118 5.32 6.39 -20.60
N LYS A 119 4.84 7.34 -19.77
CA LYS A 119 4.14 7.04 -18.51
C LYS A 119 2.73 6.50 -18.78
N GLY A 120 2.04 7.06 -19.77
CA GLY A 120 0.72 6.57 -20.19
C GLY A 120 0.74 5.11 -20.67
N ILE A 121 1.78 4.76 -21.44
CA ILE A 121 2.01 3.37 -21.87
C ILE A 121 2.26 2.46 -20.65
N GLY A 122 3.06 2.91 -19.68
CA GLY A 122 3.32 2.16 -18.45
C GLY A 122 2.05 1.83 -17.67
N PHE A 123 1.11 2.78 -17.53
CA PHE A 123 -0.17 2.52 -16.86
C PHE A 123 -1.06 1.56 -17.64
N THR A 124 -1.14 1.74 -18.95
CA THR A 124 -1.94 0.87 -19.81
C THR A 124 -1.45 -0.57 -19.70
N LEU A 125 -0.13 -0.79 -19.76
CA LEU A 125 0.47 -2.11 -19.60
C LEU A 125 0.21 -2.69 -18.19
N ALA A 126 0.26 -1.88 -17.14
CA ALA A 126 -0.05 -2.35 -15.78
C ALA A 126 -1.52 -2.81 -15.65
N VAL A 127 -2.46 -2.06 -16.21
CA VAL A 127 -3.89 -2.44 -16.23
C VAL A 127 -4.11 -3.70 -17.06
N VAL A 128 -3.53 -3.77 -18.27
CA VAL A 128 -3.63 -4.95 -19.14
C VAL A 128 -3.05 -6.19 -18.44
N THR A 129 -1.91 -6.05 -17.76
CA THR A 129 -1.29 -7.14 -16.99
C THR A 129 -2.21 -7.62 -15.87
N ALA A 130 -2.85 -6.70 -15.14
CA ALA A 130 -3.78 -7.07 -14.08
C ALA A 130 -5.06 -7.74 -14.58
N ILE A 131 -5.55 -7.34 -15.76
CA ILE A 131 -6.68 -8.01 -16.42
C ILE A 131 -6.27 -9.41 -16.87
N LEU A 132 -5.13 -9.55 -17.56
CA LEU A 132 -4.63 -10.84 -18.05
C LEU A 132 -4.33 -11.83 -16.90
N LEU A 133 -3.88 -11.36 -15.74
CA LEU A 133 -3.67 -12.19 -14.55
C LEU A 133 -4.96 -12.56 -13.82
N ASN A 134 -6.09 -11.90 -14.13
CA ASN A 134 -7.41 -12.19 -13.57
C ASN A 134 -8.28 -13.06 -14.50
N LEU A 135 -7.90 -13.23 -15.77
CA LEU A 135 -8.57 -14.07 -16.76
C LEU A 135 -8.08 -15.52 -16.68
#